data_AF-A0A5N6J2A9-F1
#
_entry.id   AF-A0A5N6J2A9-F1
#
_cell.length_a   1.000
_cell.length_b   1.000
_cell.length_c   1.000
_cell.angle_alpha   90.00
_cell.angle_beta   90.00
_cell.angle_gamma   90.00
#
_symmetry.space_group_name_H-M   'P 1'
#
loop_
_entity.id
_entity.type
_entity.pdbx_description
1 polymer ?
#
loop_
_entity_poly.entity_id
_entity_poly.type
_entity_poly.pdbx_seq_one_letter_code
_entity_poly.pdbx_strand_id
1 'polypeptide(L)'
;MKKDRNFERIKESYRELAENIVLRADGVFLWARLATRSFLAGVGYRDSPQTLRKKLAAIPEDMKTLFDNMLGGVDSSAREEADKLLLIASELPYPYIPAVLFSWLDDLHDVTFPYRVQATGYSEKYLKNRVDIVRSKIDSLSKGLLELHTEPDTEGCGKYRVMFFHRTARDYLRDSKVNQLRNRLPDFNVQDSCCRLLLAYCLFSSMEYDRGRAFDKKVNFGLAQFELFRRLSHSPTSSKIVAVFQHMWGNSLFPRIPIIFYHSGRNRITGVTIRTSHSKNRFHYWCWLLCHDQAKFVLDRLSASASLPKDPYFQKQLFLLSVAYGHRDVVRVLLQKGVSPSDNFTVKLGNEMKERPMSLWMITLTLCAQQMIDDANSRSAGILLELLSWSSELDHDAFFLVHLHQWACSQMETLAPQQLKMISLQQLLSLRDTPESRELGSLITRRTQARWRDRLMAGIRIGFTEYIASKQEGKSLKEGLC
;
A
#
# COMPACT_ATOMS: atom_id res chain seq x y z
N MET A 1 -26.92 -30.42 18.64
CA MET A 1 -27.40 -30.83 19.98
C MET A 1 -28.01 -32.22 20.00
N LYS A 2 -29.01 -32.57 19.16
CA LYS A 2 -29.63 -33.93 19.13
C LYS A 2 -28.69 -35.12 18.77
N LYS A 3 -27.43 -34.86 18.38
CA LYS A 3 -26.44 -35.90 18.03
C LYS A 3 -25.49 -36.25 19.20
N ASP A 4 -25.62 -35.59 20.35
CA ASP A 4 -24.79 -35.88 21.53
C ASP A 4 -25.33 -37.11 22.28
N ARG A 5 -24.45 -38.07 22.59
CA ARG A 5 -24.81 -39.31 23.29
C ARG A 5 -25.34 -39.08 24.71
N ASN A 6 -25.12 -37.90 25.30
CA ASN A 6 -25.59 -37.51 26.63
C ASN A 6 -26.84 -36.61 26.59
N PHE A 7 -27.42 -36.36 25.41
CA PHE A 7 -28.52 -35.40 25.23
C PHE A 7 -29.70 -35.67 26.17
N GLU A 8 -30.11 -36.94 26.33
CA GLU A 8 -31.26 -37.30 27.18
C GLU A 8 -30.98 -37.18 28.69
N ARG A 9 -29.72 -37.32 29.13
CA ARG A 9 -29.38 -37.25 30.58
C ARG A 9 -29.40 -35.82 31.12
N ILE A 10 -29.21 -34.81 30.27
CA ILE A 10 -28.91 -33.42 30.68
C ILE A 10 -29.83 -32.41 29.97
N LYS A 11 -30.84 -32.89 29.21
CA LYS A 11 -31.74 -32.10 28.35
C LYS A 11 -32.35 -30.88 29.05
N GLU A 12 -32.81 -31.06 30.28
CA GLU A 12 -33.46 -29.98 31.04
C GLU A 12 -32.45 -28.93 31.51
N SER A 13 -31.27 -29.37 31.95
CA SER A 13 -30.16 -28.48 32.30
C SER A 13 -29.59 -27.74 31.08
N TYR A 14 -29.68 -28.30 29.87
CA TYR A 14 -29.28 -27.61 28.64
C TYR A 14 -30.16 -26.40 28.34
N ARG A 15 -31.47 -26.52 28.53
CA ARG A 15 -32.41 -25.43 28.30
C ARG A 15 -32.15 -24.27 29.27
N GLU A 16 -32.07 -24.59 30.57
CA GLU A 16 -31.74 -23.63 31.62
C GLU A 16 -30.42 -22.91 31.35
N LEU A 17 -29.37 -23.64 30.98
CA LEU A 17 -28.04 -23.07 30.71
C LEU A 17 -28.03 -22.23 29.42
N ALA A 18 -28.78 -22.63 28.39
CA ALA A 18 -28.93 -21.84 27.18
C ALA A 18 -29.68 -20.52 27.44
N GLU A 19 -30.76 -20.57 28.22
CA GLU A 19 -31.49 -19.37 28.67
C GLU A 19 -30.58 -18.45 29.49
N ASN A 20 -29.76 -19.01 30.38
CA ASN A 20 -28.77 -18.26 31.15
C ASN A 20 -27.74 -17.56 30.26
N ILE A 21 -27.23 -18.24 29.22
CA ILE A 21 -26.33 -17.63 28.23
C ILE A 21 -27.01 -16.46 27.52
N VAL A 22 -28.26 -16.64 27.07
CA VAL A 22 -29.00 -15.59 26.35
C VAL A 22 -29.23 -14.37 27.23
N LEU A 23 -29.66 -14.57 28.48
CA LEU A 23 -29.89 -13.49 29.43
C LEU A 23 -28.61 -12.73 29.77
N ARG A 24 -27.51 -13.43 30.04
CA ARG A 24 -26.23 -12.81 30.42
C ARG A 24 -25.46 -12.20 29.26
N ALA A 25 -25.78 -12.61 28.02
CA ALA A 25 -25.16 -12.00 26.87
C ALA A 25 -25.51 -10.51 26.73
N ASP A 26 -26.67 -10.07 27.26
CA ASP A 26 -27.12 -8.67 27.24
C ASP A 26 -26.94 -8.00 25.86
N GLY A 27 -27.36 -8.69 24.80
CA GLY A 27 -27.22 -8.24 23.41
C GLY A 27 -25.82 -8.39 22.80
N VAL A 28 -24.79 -8.77 23.56
CA VAL A 28 -23.42 -9.02 23.09
C VAL A 28 -23.31 -10.43 22.50
N PHE A 29 -23.64 -10.57 21.21
CA PHE A 29 -23.56 -11.85 20.48
C PHE A 29 -22.19 -12.55 20.59
N LEU A 30 -21.11 -11.76 20.62
CA LEU A 30 -19.75 -12.29 20.77
C LEU A 30 -19.54 -13.01 22.11
N TRP A 31 -20.08 -12.44 23.18
CA TRP A 31 -20.05 -13.04 24.50
C TRP A 31 -20.83 -14.35 24.51
N ALA A 32 -22.05 -14.35 23.95
CA ALA A 32 -22.87 -15.55 23.82
C ALA A 32 -22.13 -16.68 23.08
N ARG A 33 -21.44 -16.35 21.98
CA ARG A 33 -20.61 -17.31 21.23
C ARG A 33 -19.50 -17.91 22.10
N LEU A 34 -18.77 -17.09 22.87
CA LEU A 34 -17.67 -17.56 23.72
C LEU A 34 -18.17 -18.37 24.92
N ALA A 35 -19.26 -17.94 25.54
CA ALA A 35 -19.92 -18.67 26.62
C ALA A 35 -20.42 -20.04 26.14
N THR A 36 -21.04 -20.09 24.96
CA THR A 36 -21.47 -21.34 24.33
C THR A 36 -20.28 -22.24 24.01
N ARG A 37 -19.15 -21.70 23.52
CA ARG A 37 -17.93 -22.48 23.25
C ARG A 37 -17.36 -23.10 24.52
N SER A 38 -17.25 -22.32 25.60
CA SER A 38 -16.81 -22.80 26.92
C SER A 38 -17.72 -23.91 27.45
N PHE A 39 -19.03 -23.69 27.33
CA PHE A 39 -20.06 -24.65 27.71
C PHE A 39 -19.95 -25.99 26.94
N LEU A 40 -19.87 -25.93 25.61
CA LEU A 40 -19.73 -27.12 24.76
C LEU A 40 -18.42 -27.87 25.01
N ALA A 41 -17.33 -27.16 25.33
CA ALA A 41 -16.08 -27.79 25.72
C ALA A 41 -16.25 -28.61 27.01
N GLY A 42 -16.91 -28.06 28.03
CA GLY A 42 -17.20 -28.78 29.28
C GLY A 42 -18.07 -30.03 29.07
N VAL A 43 -19.04 -29.96 28.16
CA VAL A 43 -19.85 -31.13 27.76
C VAL A 43 -18.97 -32.21 27.16
N GLY A 44 -18.04 -31.84 26.28
CA GLY A 44 -17.05 -32.75 25.69
C GLY A 44 -16.17 -33.44 26.73
N TYR A 45 -15.81 -32.73 27.81
CA TYR A 45 -15.08 -33.27 28.96
C TYR A 45 -15.93 -34.09 29.94
N ARG A 46 -17.22 -34.28 29.67
CA ARG A 46 -18.19 -34.97 30.54
C ARG A 46 -18.35 -34.32 31.92
N ASP A 47 -18.21 -33.00 31.99
CA ASP A 47 -18.47 -32.23 33.21
C ASP A 47 -19.89 -32.48 33.75
N SER A 48 -20.03 -32.47 35.08
CA SER A 48 -21.34 -32.53 35.72
C SER A 48 -22.16 -31.26 35.41
N PRO A 49 -23.51 -31.31 35.45
CA PRO A 49 -24.33 -30.11 35.30
C PRO A 49 -23.98 -28.98 36.30
N GLN A 50 -23.58 -29.35 37.52
CA GLN A 50 -23.12 -28.38 38.53
C GLN A 50 -21.79 -27.73 38.14
N THR A 51 -20.85 -28.51 37.59
CA THR A 51 -19.59 -28.01 37.06
C THR A 51 -19.82 -27.06 35.89
N LEU A 52 -20.74 -27.41 34.97
CA LEU A 52 -21.11 -26.55 33.84
C LEU A 52 -21.74 -25.23 34.31
N ARG A 53 -22.64 -25.25 35.30
CA ARG A 53 -23.20 -24.04 35.94
C ARG A 53 -22.09 -23.16 36.53
N LYS A 54 -21.15 -23.75 37.29
CA LYS A 54 -20.01 -23.02 37.87
C LYS A 54 -19.11 -22.41 36.78
N LYS A 55 -18.79 -23.16 35.73
CA LYS A 55 -17.99 -22.67 34.60
C LYS A 55 -18.67 -21.51 33.88
N LEU A 56 -19.97 -21.61 33.66
CA LEU A 56 -20.75 -20.53 33.03
C LEU A 56 -20.78 -19.28 33.93
N ALA A 57 -21.05 -19.45 35.22
CA ALA A 57 -21.05 -18.35 36.19
C ALA A 57 -19.69 -17.64 36.31
N ALA A 58 -18.59 -18.36 36.12
CA ALA A 58 -17.23 -17.81 36.16
C ALA A 58 -16.83 -17.01 34.90
N ILE A 59 -17.63 -17.01 33.83
CA ILE A 59 -17.35 -16.22 32.63
C ILE A 59 -17.61 -14.73 32.94
N PRO A 60 -16.60 -13.85 32.82
CA PRO A 60 -16.78 -12.41 33.01
C PRO A 60 -17.73 -11.82 31.97
N GLU A 61 -18.54 -10.84 32.36
CA GLU A 61 -19.45 -10.12 31.44
C GLU A 61 -18.69 -9.13 30.54
N ASP A 62 -17.60 -8.55 31.06
CA ASP A 62 -16.72 -7.67 30.29
C ASP A 62 -15.84 -8.44 29.29
N MET A 63 -15.86 -7.99 28.03
CA MET A 63 -15.12 -8.61 26.94
C MET A 63 -13.60 -8.55 27.13
N LYS A 64 -13.05 -7.48 27.72
CA LYS A 64 -11.60 -7.36 27.93
C LYS A 64 -11.13 -8.39 28.95
N THR A 65 -11.85 -8.50 30.06
CA THR A 65 -11.61 -9.49 31.12
C THR A 65 -11.73 -10.92 30.58
N LEU A 66 -12.69 -11.16 29.68
CA LEU A 66 -12.82 -12.46 29.02
C LEU A 66 -11.59 -12.78 28.17
N PHE A 67 -11.09 -11.85 27.37
CA PHE A 67 -9.86 -12.04 26.60
C PHE A 67 -8.61 -12.18 27.48
N ASP A 68 -8.53 -11.44 28.59
CA ASP A 68 -7.50 -11.60 29.60
C ASP A 68 -7.50 -13.01 30.19
N ASN A 69 -8.68 -13.55 30.53
CA ASN A 69 -8.79 -14.92 31.03
C ASN A 69 -8.37 -15.96 29.98
N MET A 70 -8.72 -15.74 28.71
CA MET A 70 -8.27 -16.61 27.61
C MET A 70 -6.74 -16.62 27.51
N LEU A 71 -6.12 -15.44 27.44
CA LEU A 71 -4.66 -15.32 27.37
C LEU A 71 -3.98 -15.77 28.67
N GLY A 72 -4.63 -15.61 29.81
CA GLY A 72 -4.16 -16.09 31.11
C GLY A 72 -3.92 -17.59 31.13
N GLY A 73 -4.74 -18.37 30.40
CA GLY A 73 -4.62 -19.82 30.31
C GLY A 73 -3.44 -20.35 29.48
N VAL A 74 -2.64 -19.48 28.84
CA VAL A 74 -1.39 -19.88 28.15
C VAL A 74 -0.39 -20.40 29.18
N ASP A 75 0.26 -21.52 28.88
CA ASP A 75 1.27 -22.10 29.78
C ASP A 75 2.43 -21.13 30.00
N SER A 76 2.99 -21.07 31.21
CA SER A 76 4.09 -20.14 31.51
C SER A 76 5.33 -20.39 30.66
N SER A 77 5.63 -21.65 30.32
CA SER A 77 6.77 -22.00 29.46
C SER A 77 6.57 -21.58 28.00
N ALA A 78 5.32 -21.46 27.55
CA ALA A 78 4.96 -21.09 26.18
C ALA A 78 4.64 -19.58 26.03
N ARG A 79 4.81 -18.79 27.10
CA ARG A 79 4.39 -17.39 27.13
C ARG A 79 5.14 -16.52 26.12
N GLU A 80 6.44 -16.72 26.00
CA GLU A 80 7.28 -15.98 25.05
C GLU A 80 6.85 -16.23 23.60
N GLU A 81 6.60 -17.50 23.24
CA GLU A 81 6.12 -17.89 21.92
C GLU A 81 4.72 -17.33 21.63
N ALA A 82 3.82 -17.36 22.62
CA ALA A 82 2.50 -16.76 22.50
C ALA A 82 2.56 -15.26 22.25
N ASP A 83 3.44 -14.55 22.95
CA ASP A 83 3.62 -13.12 22.78
C ASP A 83 4.15 -12.78 21.38
N LYS A 84 5.12 -13.56 20.87
CA LYS A 84 5.61 -13.43 19.48
C LYS A 84 4.51 -13.67 18.46
N LEU A 85 3.75 -14.76 18.59
CA LEU A 85 2.62 -15.10 17.73
C LEU A 85 1.61 -13.95 17.67
N LEU A 86 1.18 -13.47 18.84
CA LEU A 86 0.15 -12.44 18.97
C LEU A 86 0.65 -11.09 18.43
N LEU A 87 1.89 -10.70 18.71
CA LEU A 87 2.49 -9.50 18.15
C LEU A 87 2.53 -9.56 16.62
N ILE A 88 3.05 -10.64 16.04
CA ILE A 88 3.10 -10.82 14.59
C ILE A 88 1.69 -10.78 13.99
N ALA A 89 0.73 -11.52 14.56
CA ALA A 89 -0.65 -11.53 14.09
C ALA A 89 -1.32 -10.14 14.18
N SER A 90 -0.96 -9.35 15.19
CA SER A 90 -1.45 -7.97 15.34
C SER A 90 -0.89 -7.01 14.30
N GLU A 91 0.35 -7.22 13.86
CA GLU A 91 1.10 -6.37 12.93
C GLU A 91 0.81 -6.70 11.46
N LEU A 92 0.64 -7.98 11.13
CA LEU A 92 0.33 -8.44 9.78
C LEU A 92 -1.07 -7.99 9.32
N PRO A 93 -1.29 -7.87 8.00
CA PRO A 93 -2.52 -7.30 7.47
C PRO A 93 -3.68 -8.29 7.64
N TYR A 94 -4.84 -7.76 8.01
CA TYR A 94 -6.08 -8.51 8.22
C TYR A 94 -7.06 -8.23 7.07
N PRO A 95 -7.90 -9.20 6.65
CA PRO A 95 -8.10 -10.53 7.24
C PRO A 95 -7.25 -11.67 6.64
N TYR A 96 -6.36 -11.38 5.70
CA TYR A 96 -5.74 -12.41 4.86
C TYR A 96 -4.30 -12.73 5.29
N ILE A 97 -4.11 -13.42 6.43
CA ILE A 97 -2.79 -13.93 6.83
C ILE A 97 -2.68 -15.40 6.44
N PRO A 98 -1.84 -15.78 5.46
CA PRO A 98 -1.59 -17.18 5.11
C PRO A 98 -1.13 -18.00 6.32
N ALA A 99 -1.79 -19.13 6.59
CA ALA A 99 -1.51 -19.93 7.77
C ALA A 99 -0.06 -20.43 7.81
N VAL A 100 0.48 -20.80 6.64
CA VAL A 100 1.84 -21.34 6.51
C VAL A 100 2.93 -20.38 7.04
N LEU A 101 2.68 -19.06 7.07
CA LEU A 101 3.60 -18.07 7.68
C LEU A 101 3.97 -18.45 9.11
N PHE A 102 2.98 -18.87 9.90
CA PHE A 102 3.18 -19.20 11.31
C PHE A 102 3.88 -20.55 11.52
N SER A 103 4.08 -21.34 10.46
CA SER A 103 4.86 -22.59 10.54
C SER A 103 6.36 -22.34 10.67
N TRP A 104 6.81 -21.10 10.43
CA TRP A 104 8.20 -20.67 10.55
C TRP A 104 8.47 -19.77 11.76
N LEU A 105 7.58 -19.73 12.74
CA LEU A 105 7.81 -18.94 13.96
C LEU A 105 9.09 -19.38 14.69
N ASP A 106 9.35 -20.69 14.73
CA ASP A 106 10.51 -21.24 15.44
C ASP A 106 11.81 -20.98 14.66
N ASP A 107 11.73 -20.83 13.34
CA ASP A 107 12.87 -20.49 12.48
C ASP A 107 13.33 -19.04 12.66
N LEU A 108 12.53 -18.17 13.30
CA LEU A 108 12.93 -16.77 13.55
C LEU A 108 14.18 -16.64 14.42
N HIS A 109 14.47 -17.64 15.25
CA HIS A 109 15.68 -17.70 16.07
C HIS A 109 16.96 -17.84 15.23
N ASP A 110 16.88 -18.45 14.04
CA ASP A 110 18.01 -18.58 13.13
C ASP A 110 18.23 -17.29 12.33
N VAL A 111 19.31 -16.56 12.62
CA VAL A 111 19.70 -15.33 11.92
C VAL A 111 19.92 -15.49 10.40
N THR A 112 20.06 -16.73 9.92
CA THR A 112 20.22 -17.06 8.50
C THR A 112 18.89 -17.32 7.79
N PHE A 113 17.79 -17.49 8.51
CA PHE A 113 16.46 -17.61 7.95
C PHE A 113 15.91 -16.23 7.50
N PRO A 114 15.22 -16.12 6.34
CA PRO A 114 14.97 -17.13 5.31
C PRO A 114 15.96 -17.03 4.12
N TYR A 115 17.20 -16.59 4.36
CA TYR A 115 18.11 -16.13 3.29
C TYR A 115 18.82 -17.27 2.54
N ARG A 116 18.84 -18.48 3.09
CA ARG A 116 19.43 -19.66 2.46
C ARG A 116 18.31 -20.45 1.79
N VAL A 117 18.11 -20.24 0.49
CA VAL A 117 17.02 -20.90 -0.25
C VAL A 117 17.60 -21.90 -1.25
N GLN A 118 17.20 -23.17 -1.11
CA GLN A 118 17.19 -24.13 -2.20
C GLN A 118 15.72 -24.34 -2.58
N ALA A 119 15.32 -23.85 -3.75
CA ALA A 119 13.94 -23.97 -4.20
C ALA A 119 13.70 -25.39 -4.71
N THR A 120 12.95 -26.18 -3.94
CA THR A 120 12.40 -27.46 -4.37
C THR A 120 10.87 -27.36 -4.36
N GLY A 121 10.20 -28.12 -5.23
CA GLY A 121 8.72 -28.15 -5.23
C GLY A 121 8.16 -28.68 -3.91
N TYR A 122 6.90 -28.35 -3.60
CA TYR A 122 6.19 -28.85 -2.44
C TYR A 122 4.91 -29.60 -2.83
N SER A 123 4.51 -30.55 -1.97
CA SER A 123 3.26 -31.32 -2.13
C SER A 123 2.12 -30.78 -1.27
N GLU A 124 0.87 -31.03 -1.66
CA GLU A 124 -0.29 -30.74 -0.80
C GLU A 124 -0.18 -31.45 0.56
N LYS A 125 0.41 -32.65 0.59
CA LYS A 125 0.67 -33.38 1.84
C LYS A 125 1.64 -32.61 2.74
N TYR A 126 2.72 -32.09 2.17
CA TYR A 126 3.69 -31.27 2.90
C TYR A 126 3.06 -30.00 3.45
N LEU A 127 2.27 -29.29 2.63
CA LEU A 127 1.55 -28.10 3.05
C LEU A 127 0.56 -28.39 4.18
N LYS A 128 -0.23 -29.47 4.06
CA LYS A 128 -1.17 -29.88 5.10
C LYS A 128 -0.48 -30.16 6.44
N ASN A 129 0.67 -30.86 6.41
CA ASN A 129 1.46 -31.10 7.63
C ASN A 129 1.91 -29.78 8.28
N ARG A 130 2.41 -28.83 7.49
CA ARG A 130 2.79 -27.48 8.00
C ARG A 130 1.59 -26.75 8.62
N VAL A 131 0.43 -26.84 8.00
CA VAL A 131 -0.81 -26.21 8.50
C VAL A 131 -1.33 -26.89 9.77
N ASP A 132 -1.18 -28.21 9.89
CA ASP A 132 -1.56 -28.95 11.09
C ASP A 132 -0.67 -28.57 12.28
N ILE A 133 0.62 -28.29 12.06
CA ILE A 133 1.52 -27.68 13.07
C ILE A 133 1.01 -26.30 13.48
N VAL A 134 0.64 -25.46 12.51
CA VAL A 134 0.09 -24.12 12.77
C VAL A 134 -1.19 -24.20 13.59
N ARG A 135 -2.09 -25.14 13.29
CA ARG A 135 -3.33 -25.35 14.06
C ARG A 135 -3.01 -25.60 15.54
N SER A 136 -2.10 -26.53 15.82
CA SER A 136 -1.68 -26.83 17.19
C SER A 136 -1.06 -25.61 17.89
N LYS A 137 -0.22 -24.84 17.18
CA LYS A 137 0.40 -23.62 17.71
C LYS A 137 -0.64 -22.55 18.03
N ILE A 138 -1.55 -22.22 17.12
CA ILE A 138 -2.56 -21.18 17.39
C ILE A 138 -3.50 -21.60 18.53
N ASP A 139 -3.86 -22.88 18.62
CA ASP A 139 -4.73 -23.39 19.67
C ASP A 139 -4.06 -23.27 21.05
N SER A 140 -2.78 -23.66 21.16
CA SER A 140 -2.05 -23.62 22.42
C SER A 140 -1.63 -22.20 22.83
N LEU A 141 -1.21 -21.37 21.88
CA LEU A 141 -0.58 -20.07 22.15
C LEU A 141 -1.58 -18.90 22.14
N SER A 142 -2.66 -18.98 21.36
CA SER A 142 -3.66 -17.90 21.31
C SER A 142 -4.91 -18.18 22.15
N LYS A 143 -5.10 -19.43 22.60
CA LYS A 143 -6.27 -19.89 23.38
C LYS A 143 -7.60 -19.51 22.72
N GLY A 144 -7.63 -19.55 21.39
CA GLY A 144 -8.82 -19.27 20.59
C GLY A 144 -9.07 -17.79 20.31
N LEU A 145 -8.07 -16.91 20.48
CA LEU A 145 -8.06 -15.57 19.90
C LEU A 145 -7.80 -15.61 18.38
N LEU A 146 -7.03 -16.60 17.92
CA LEU A 146 -6.78 -16.88 16.51
C LEU A 146 -7.45 -18.20 16.11
N GLU A 147 -8.04 -18.22 14.92
CA GLU A 147 -8.70 -19.39 14.34
C GLU A 147 -8.12 -19.68 12.95
N LEU A 148 -8.00 -20.98 12.63
CA LEU A 148 -7.62 -21.44 11.29
C LEU A 148 -8.88 -21.55 10.43
N HIS A 149 -8.87 -20.88 9.28
CA HIS A 149 -9.92 -20.95 8.27
C HIS A 149 -9.42 -21.65 7.02
N THR A 150 -10.31 -22.44 6.41
CA THR A 150 -10.07 -23.13 5.15
C THR A 150 -10.98 -22.55 4.09
N GLU A 151 -10.41 -22.15 2.96
CA GLU A 151 -11.10 -21.52 1.83
C GLU A 151 -11.31 -22.56 0.73
N PRO A 152 -12.53 -23.12 0.58
CA PRO A 152 -12.78 -24.30 -0.25
C PRO A 152 -12.43 -24.10 -1.73
N ASP A 153 -12.61 -22.87 -2.22
CA ASP A 153 -12.42 -22.50 -3.63
C ASP A 153 -10.96 -22.14 -3.96
N THR A 154 -10.03 -22.35 -3.03
CA THR A 154 -8.61 -22.03 -3.21
C THR A 154 -7.72 -23.24 -2.94
N GLU A 155 -6.57 -23.25 -3.61
CA GLU A 155 -5.56 -24.31 -3.50
C GLU A 155 -4.22 -23.75 -3.02
N GLY A 156 -3.32 -24.64 -2.63
CA GLY A 156 -1.99 -24.23 -2.19
C GLY A 156 -2.03 -23.36 -0.94
N CYS A 157 -1.12 -22.39 -0.85
CA CYS A 157 -0.89 -21.64 0.38
C CYS A 157 -2.06 -20.75 0.79
N GLY A 158 -2.88 -20.30 -0.16
CA GLY A 158 -4.05 -19.45 0.03
C GLY A 158 -5.26 -20.19 0.59
N LYS A 159 -5.25 -21.53 0.56
CA LYS A 159 -6.29 -22.41 1.11
C LYS A 159 -6.47 -22.28 2.60
N TYR A 160 -5.40 -22.01 3.34
CA TYR A 160 -5.42 -21.99 4.79
C TYR A 160 -5.00 -20.61 5.30
N ARG A 161 -5.84 -20.02 6.16
CA ARG A 161 -5.64 -18.66 6.69
C ARG A 161 -5.77 -18.64 8.19
N VAL A 162 -5.00 -17.78 8.84
CA VAL A 162 -5.15 -17.49 10.27
C VAL A 162 -5.84 -16.15 10.40
N MET A 163 -6.92 -16.12 11.17
CA MET A 163 -7.71 -14.91 11.42
C MET A 163 -7.96 -14.75 12.91
N PHE A 164 -8.16 -13.51 13.36
CA PHE A 164 -8.82 -13.30 14.64
C PHE A 164 -10.24 -13.81 14.55
N PHE A 165 -10.69 -14.56 15.56
CA PHE A 165 -12.06 -15.10 15.57
C PHE A 165 -13.14 -13.99 15.52
N HIS A 166 -12.77 -12.76 15.91
CA HIS A 166 -13.58 -11.56 15.81
C HIS A 166 -12.74 -10.28 15.77
N ARG A 167 -13.23 -9.22 15.11
CA ARG A 167 -12.56 -7.90 15.03
C ARG A 167 -12.22 -7.33 16.41
N THR A 168 -13.13 -7.43 17.38
CA THR A 168 -12.97 -6.91 18.75
C THR A 168 -11.80 -7.56 19.50
N ALA A 169 -11.48 -8.83 19.20
CA ALA A 169 -10.31 -9.49 19.78
C ALA A 169 -8.99 -8.91 19.24
N ARG A 170 -8.98 -8.53 17.96
CA ARG A 170 -7.86 -7.82 17.34
C ARG A 170 -7.71 -6.41 17.91
N ASP A 171 -8.81 -5.68 18.01
CA ASP A 171 -8.84 -4.31 18.54
C ASP A 171 -8.35 -4.31 19.99
N TYR A 172 -8.85 -5.23 20.82
CA TYR A 172 -8.35 -5.45 22.18
C TYR A 172 -6.84 -5.70 22.21
N LEU A 173 -6.33 -6.60 21.37
CA LEU A 173 -4.91 -6.92 21.34
C LEU A 173 -4.08 -5.66 21.00
N ARG A 174 -4.49 -4.94 19.95
CA ARG A 174 -3.81 -3.71 19.47
C ARG A 174 -3.85 -2.59 20.49
N ASP A 175 -5.02 -2.31 21.04
CA ASP A 175 -5.25 -1.12 21.85
C ASP A 175 -4.82 -1.31 23.31
N SER A 176 -4.96 -2.54 23.83
CA SER A 176 -4.77 -2.82 25.27
C SER A 176 -3.53 -3.66 25.59
N LYS A 177 -3.04 -4.49 24.65
CA LYS A 177 -2.00 -5.50 24.97
C LYS A 177 -0.68 -5.35 24.23
N VAL A 178 -0.63 -4.80 23.01
CA VAL A 178 0.61 -4.73 22.22
C VAL A 178 1.77 -4.13 23.01
N ASN A 179 1.55 -3.07 23.79
CA ASN A 179 2.61 -2.48 24.62
C ASN A 179 3.09 -3.44 25.72
N GLN A 180 2.18 -4.15 26.39
CA GLN A 180 2.55 -5.17 27.38
C GLN A 180 3.35 -6.30 26.75
N LEU A 181 2.92 -6.79 25.58
CA LEU A 181 3.63 -7.84 24.84
C LEU A 181 5.03 -7.39 24.41
N ARG A 182 5.17 -6.16 23.90
CA ARG A 182 6.48 -5.58 23.55
C ARG A 182 7.39 -5.44 24.77
N ASN A 183 6.85 -5.03 25.92
CA ASN A 183 7.63 -4.91 27.16
C ASN A 183 8.14 -6.26 27.68
N ARG A 184 7.41 -7.35 27.42
CA ARG A 184 7.88 -8.72 27.75
C ARG A 184 8.89 -9.27 26.74
N LEU A 185 9.05 -8.62 25.59
CA LEU A 185 9.92 -9.03 24.50
C LEU A 185 10.81 -7.87 24.01
N PRO A 186 11.66 -7.28 24.87
CA PRO A 186 12.41 -6.06 24.53
C PRO A 186 13.36 -6.26 23.33
N ASP A 187 13.95 -7.45 23.19
CA ASP A 187 14.91 -7.76 22.12
C ASP A 187 14.23 -8.28 20.83
N PHE A 188 12.91 -8.45 20.84
CA PHE A 188 12.19 -9.01 19.70
C PHE A 188 11.81 -7.93 18.69
N ASN A 189 12.52 -7.89 17.56
CA ASN A 189 12.14 -7.02 16.46
C ASN A 189 10.96 -7.61 15.66
N VAL A 190 9.75 -7.17 16.01
CA VAL A 190 8.52 -7.63 15.35
C VAL A 190 8.47 -7.26 13.87
N GLN A 191 8.98 -6.08 13.49
CA GLN A 191 8.94 -5.62 12.08
C GLN A 191 9.88 -6.46 11.20
N ASP A 192 11.09 -6.73 11.69
CA ASP A 192 12.03 -7.63 11.03
C ASP A 192 11.46 -9.05 10.90
N SER A 193 10.85 -9.56 11.98
CA SER A 193 10.23 -10.88 12.00
C SER A 193 9.10 -10.98 10.98
N CYS A 194 8.22 -9.98 10.90
CA CYS A 194 7.19 -9.91 9.85
C CYS A 194 7.81 -9.92 8.45
N CYS A 195 8.86 -9.13 8.20
CA CYS A 195 9.56 -9.11 6.91
C CYS A 195 10.15 -10.48 6.56
N ARG A 196 10.81 -11.15 7.52
CA ARG A 196 11.41 -12.47 7.32
C ARG A 196 10.36 -13.55 7.03
N LEU A 197 9.24 -13.55 7.74
CA LEU A 197 8.13 -14.47 7.47
C LEU A 197 7.49 -14.19 6.11
N LEU A 198 7.22 -12.93 5.76
CA LEU A 198 6.65 -12.55 4.46
C LEU A 198 7.58 -12.93 3.31
N LEU A 199 8.89 -12.75 3.46
CA LEU A 199 9.88 -13.22 2.49
C LEU A 199 9.87 -14.75 2.36
N ALA A 200 9.83 -15.49 3.48
CA ALA A 200 9.72 -16.95 3.46
C ALA A 200 8.46 -17.41 2.74
N TYR A 201 7.33 -16.74 2.95
CA TYR A 201 6.10 -17.01 2.22
C TYR A 201 6.22 -16.72 0.72
N CYS A 202 6.80 -15.58 0.33
CA CYS A 202 7.05 -15.26 -1.08
C CYS A 202 7.92 -16.35 -1.74
N LEU A 203 8.97 -16.80 -1.05
CA LEU A 203 9.84 -17.89 -1.53
C LEU A 203 9.06 -19.19 -1.68
N PHE A 204 8.34 -19.60 -0.63
CA PHE A 204 7.59 -20.85 -0.60
C PHE A 204 6.47 -20.88 -1.65
N SER A 205 5.71 -19.80 -1.79
CA SER A 205 4.63 -19.69 -2.79
C SER A 205 5.13 -19.61 -4.24
N SER A 206 6.43 -19.32 -4.45
CA SER A 206 7.05 -19.34 -5.78
C SER A 206 7.46 -20.73 -6.25
N MET A 207 7.55 -21.72 -5.34
CA MET A 207 7.93 -23.09 -5.65
C MET A 207 6.88 -23.82 -6.50
N GLU A 208 7.28 -24.90 -7.17
CA GLU A 208 6.35 -25.77 -7.89
C GLU A 208 5.44 -26.51 -6.92
N TYR A 209 4.15 -26.59 -7.26
CA TYR A 209 3.12 -27.26 -6.48
C TYR A 209 2.60 -28.46 -7.26
N ASP A 210 2.61 -29.63 -6.64
CA ASP A 210 2.34 -30.93 -7.27
C ASP A 210 0.95 -31.07 -7.90
N ARG A 211 -0.06 -30.32 -7.42
CA ARG A 211 -1.42 -30.32 -7.99
C ARG A 211 -1.63 -29.35 -9.17
N GLY A 212 -0.58 -28.67 -9.65
CA GLY A 212 -0.64 -27.79 -10.81
C GLY A 212 -0.78 -26.29 -10.47
N ARG A 213 -0.93 -25.45 -11.50
CA ARG A 213 -0.86 -23.98 -11.35
C ARG A 213 -2.11 -23.41 -10.68
N ALA A 214 -2.00 -23.21 -9.37
CA ALA A 214 -2.97 -22.59 -8.47
C ALA A 214 -3.45 -21.19 -8.91
N PHE A 215 -4.76 -20.96 -8.78
CA PHE A 215 -5.41 -19.63 -8.80
C PHE A 215 -4.82 -18.65 -7.75
N ASP A 216 -4.08 -19.20 -6.78
CA ASP A 216 -3.41 -18.54 -5.65
C ASP A 216 -2.21 -17.63 -6.04
N LYS A 217 -1.67 -17.74 -7.26
CA LYS A 217 -0.34 -17.17 -7.58
C LYS A 217 -0.24 -15.65 -7.72
N LYS A 218 -1.32 -14.88 -7.93
CA LYS A 218 -1.20 -13.42 -8.18
C LYS A 218 -1.64 -12.54 -7.02
N VAL A 219 -2.77 -12.85 -6.40
CA VAL A 219 -3.34 -11.96 -5.38
C VAL A 219 -2.61 -12.10 -4.06
N ASN A 220 -2.45 -13.33 -3.55
CA ASN A 220 -1.85 -13.54 -2.22
C ASN A 220 -0.33 -13.29 -2.21
N PHE A 221 0.38 -13.71 -3.25
CA PHE A 221 1.78 -13.34 -3.44
C PHE A 221 1.95 -11.81 -3.55
N GLY A 222 1.10 -11.15 -4.34
CA GLY A 222 1.13 -9.70 -4.51
C GLY A 222 0.87 -8.96 -3.19
N LEU A 223 -0.09 -9.43 -2.37
CA LEU A 223 -0.37 -8.87 -1.04
C LEU A 223 0.80 -9.08 -0.07
N ALA A 224 1.38 -10.28 -0.02
CA ALA A 224 2.52 -10.54 0.86
C ALA A 224 3.74 -9.70 0.46
N GLN A 225 3.98 -9.53 -0.84
CA GLN A 225 5.05 -8.69 -1.36
C GLN A 225 4.80 -7.19 -1.08
N PHE A 226 3.58 -6.71 -1.31
CA PHE A 226 3.16 -5.34 -0.94
C PHE A 226 3.48 -5.09 0.53
N GLU A 227 3.13 -6.04 1.37
CA GLU A 227 3.26 -5.92 2.81
C GLU A 227 4.70 -6.03 3.30
N LEU A 228 5.51 -6.83 2.62
CA LEU A 228 6.96 -6.92 2.83
C LEU A 228 7.63 -5.57 2.54
N PHE A 229 7.31 -4.98 1.38
CA PHE A 229 7.91 -3.71 0.98
C PHE A 229 7.48 -2.55 1.87
N ARG A 230 6.23 -2.52 2.33
CA ARG A 230 5.74 -1.49 3.27
C ARG A 230 6.54 -1.44 4.59
N ARG A 231 7.19 -2.53 4.99
CA ARG A 231 7.97 -2.62 6.24
C ARG A 231 9.47 -2.58 6.05
N LEU A 232 9.95 -2.54 4.81
CA LEU A 232 11.34 -2.82 4.52
C LEU A 232 12.31 -1.88 5.26
N SER A 233 12.02 -0.59 5.35
CA SER A 233 12.86 0.38 6.08
C SER A 233 12.95 0.17 7.59
N HIS A 234 11.99 -0.55 8.18
CA HIS A 234 12.00 -0.88 9.61
C HIS A 234 12.80 -2.15 9.92
N SER A 235 13.21 -2.90 8.90
CA SER A 235 13.97 -4.14 9.06
C SER A 235 15.48 -3.87 8.99
N PRO A 236 16.27 -4.24 10.02
CA PRO A 236 17.73 -4.21 9.98
C PRO A 236 18.32 -5.16 8.92
N THR A 237 17.54 -6.14 8.46
CA THR A 237 17.95 -7.12 7.45
C THR A 237 17.48 -6.78 6.04
N SER A 238 16.93 -5.57 5.83
CA SER A 238 16.39 -5.09 4.55
C SER A 238 17.32 -5.31 3.35
N SER A 239 18.63 -5.11 3.51
CA SER A 239 19.61 -5.38 2.44
C SER A 239 19.68 -6.86 2.05
N LYS A 240 19.61 -7.80 3.02
CA LYS A 240 19.58 -9.24 2.76
C LYS A 240 18.26 -9.65 2.10
N ILE A 241 17.14 -9.10 2.59
CA ILE A 241 15.81 -9.32 2.00
C ILE A 241 15.81 -8.91 0.53
N VAL A 242 16.30 -7.71 0.23
CA VAL A 242 16.42 -7.22 -1.14
C VAL A 242 17.32 -8.10 -1.99
N ALA A 243 18.46 -8.57 -1.46
CA ALA A 243 19.36 -9.44 -2.21
C ALA A 243 18.71 -10.77 -2.60
N VAL A 244 18.02 -11.44 -1.67
CA VAL A 244 17.26 -12.67 -1.96
C VAL A 244 16.19 -12.40 -3.00
N PHE A 245 15.49 -11.29 -2.84
CA PHE A 245 14.40 -10.91 -3.71
C PHE A 245 14.88 -10.62 -5.15
N GLN A 246 15.99 -9.89 -5.29
CA GLN A 246 16.66 -9.64 -6.57
C GLN A 246 17.17 -10.93 -7.22
N HIS A 247 17.71 -11.86 -6.44
CA HIS A 247 18.17 -13.16 -6.94
C HIS A 247 17.01 -13.98 -7.52
N MET A 248 15.88 -14.03 -6.82
CA MET A 248 14.74 -14.88 -7.18
C MET A 248 13.88 -14.32 -8.31
N TRP A 249 13.55 -13.03 -8.24
CA TRP A 249 12.59 -12.41 -9.16
C TRP A 249 13.24 -11.37 -10.09
N GLY A 250 14.56 -11.21 -10.01
CA GLY A 250 15.28 -10.16 -10.71
C GLY A 250 14.97 -8.78 -10.13
N ASN A 251 15.40 -7.75 -10.86
CA ASN A 251 15.12 -6.38 -10.49
C ASN A 251 13.68 -5.94 -10.78
N SER A 252 12.91 -6.74 -11.53
CA SER A 252 11.65 -6.30 -12.13
C SER A 252 10.51 -7.30 -11.93
N LEU A 253 9.43 -6.85 -11.29
CA LEU A 253 8.49 -7.76 -10.60
C LEU A 253 7.16 -7.89 -11.28
N PHE A 254 6.58 -6.76 -11.62
CA PHE A 254 5.25 -6.70 -12.19
C PHE A 254 5.23 -5.77 -13.40
N PRO A 255 4.41 -6.10 -14.41
CA PRO A 255 4.32 -5.31 -15.63
C PRO A 255 3.50 -4.02 -15.44
N ARG A 256 2.88 -3.80 -14.27
CA ARG A 256 1.90 -2.73 -14.06
C ARG A 256 1.99 -2.18 -12.65
N ILE A 257 2.14 -0.87 -12.52
CA ILE A 257 1.81 -0.11 -11.31
C ILE A 257 0.58 0.73 -11.67
N PRO A 258 -0.58 0.52 -11.03
CA PRO A 258 -1.74 1.36 -11.28
C PRO A 258 -1.44 2.77 -10.77
N ILE A 259 -1.49 3.73 -11.67
CA ILE A 259 -1.64 5.15 -11.32
C ILE A 259 -3.00 5.53 -11.90
N ILE A 260 -3.88 6.09 -11.09
CA ILE A 260 -5.23 6.46 -11.53
C ILE A 260 -5.19 7.91 -11.95
N PHE A 261 -5.46 8.14 -13.23
CA PHE A 261 -5.67 9.48 -13.78
C PHE A 261 -7.15 9.71 -14.03
N TYR A 262 -7.62 10.92 -13.78
CA TYR A 262 -8.92 11.39 -14.21
C TYR A 262 -8.69 12.41 -15.32
N HIS A 263 -8.81 11.96 -16.58
CA HIS A 263 -8.85 12.89 -17.71
C HIS A 263 -10.30 13.05 -18.19
N SER A 264 -10.67 14.27 -18.57
CA SER A 264 -11.95 14.53 -19.21
C SER A 264 -11.99 13.84 -20.58
N GLY A 265 -12.89 12.89 -20.75
CA GLY A 265 -13.12 12.15 -21.99
C GLY A 265 -14.53 11.56 -21.96
N ARG A 266 -15.26 11.65 -23.08
CA ARG A 266 -16.63 11.12 -23.17
C ARG A 266 -16.66 9.63 -22.81
N ASN A 267 -17.48 9.29 -21.81
CA ASN A 267 -18.02 7.97 -21.50
C ASN A 267 -17.10 6.84 -20.98
N ARG A 268 -16.13 7.10 -20.09
CA ARG A 268 -15.69 6.09 -19.09
C ARG A 268 -14.66 6.67 -18.11
N ILE A 269 -14.71 6.19 -16.86
CA ILE A 269 -13.60 6.31 -15.91
C ILE A 269 -12.48 5.40 -16.40
N THR A 270 -11.65 5.93 -17.29
CA THR A 270 -10.40 5.27 -17.71
C THR A 270 -9.26 5.84 -16.89
N GLY A 271 -8.93 5.17 -15.77
CA GLY A 271 -7.66 5.40 -15.10
C GLY A 271 -6.51 5.11 -16.08
N VAL A 272 -5.66 6.09 -16.40
CA VAL A 272 -4.47 5.87 -17.23
C VAL A 272 -3.46 5.06 -16.42
N THR A 273 -3.54 3.74 -16.48
CA THR A 273 -2.52 2.88 -15.88
C THR A 273 -1.19 3.20 -16.56
N ILE A 274 -0.15 3.60 -15.81
CA ILE A 274 1.21 3.56 -16.36
C ILE A 274 1.54 2.08 -16.58
N ARG A 275 1.33 1.66 -17.83
CA ARG A 275 1.77 0.37 -18.32
C ARG A 275 3.12 0.60 -18.94
N THR A 276 4.02 -0.31 -18.67
CA THR A 276 5.20 -0.38 -19.51
C THR A 276 4.76 -0.67 -20.95
N SER A 277 5.41 -0.02 -21.92
CA SER A 277 5.04 -0.16 -23.34
C SER A 277 5.15 -1.62 -23.81
N HIS A 278 6.10 -2.37 -23.24
CA HIS A 278 6.43 -3.73 -23.64
C HIS A 278 6.19 -4.75 -22.52
N SER A 279 5.67 -5.94 -22.85
CA SER A 279 5.38 -7.03 -21.90
C SER A 279 6.62 -7.54 -21.14
N LYS A 280 7.82 -7.32 -21.69
CA LYS A 280 9.11 -7.65 -21.05
C LYS A 280 9.62 -6.55 -20.10
N ASN A 281 9.16 -5.31 -20.24
CA ASN A 281 9.55 -4.22 -19.37
C ASN A 281 8.71 -4.32 -18.09
N ARG A 282 9.32 -4.76 -17.00
CA ARG A 282 8.66 -4.82 -15.68
C ARG A 282 9.17 -3.64 -14.84
N PHE A 283 8.34 -3.13 -13.94
CA PHE A 283 8.76 -2.07 -13.02
C PHE A 283 9.85 -2.59 -12.09
N HIS A 284 10.92 -1.80 -11.95
CA HIS A 284 11.98 -2.08 -11.00
C HIS A 284 11.44 -2.12 -9.56
N TYR A 285 12.00 -2.92 -8.66
CA TYR A 285 11.50 -2.97 -7.28
C TYR A 285 11.57 -1.61 -6.54
N TRP A 286 12.49 -0.72 -6.93
CA TRP A 286 12.57 0.66 -6.40
C TRP A 286 11.29 1.45 -6.69
N CYS A 287 10.70 1.24 -7.86
CA CYS A 287 9.42 1.83 -8.23
C CYS A 287 8.30 1.38 -7.27
N TRP A 288 8.31 0.11 -6.86
CA TRP A 288 7.38 -0.42 -5.87
C TRP A 288 7.61 0.14 -4.48
N LEU A 289 8.88 0.31 -4.08
CA LEU A 289 9.23 0.93 -2.80
C LEU A 289 8.69 2.36 -2.68
N LEU A 290 8.72 3.15 -3.77
CA LEU A 290 8.09 4.48 -3.80
C LEU A 290 6.58 4.42 -3.59
N CYS A 291 5.89 3.37 -4.07
CA CYS A 291 4.45 3.20 -3.86
C CYS A 291 4.08 2.87 -2.40
N HIS A 292 5.07 2.53 -1.56
CA HIS A 292 4.87 2.06 -0.18
C HIS A 292 5.55 2.96 0.86
N ASP A 293 5.72 4.24 0.52
CA ASP A 293 6.33 5.27 1.38
C ASP A 293 7.76 4.91 1.85
N GLN A 294 8.48 4.10 1.06
CA GLN A 294 9.86 3.72 1.34
C GLN A 294 10.86 4.65 0.61
N ALA A 295 10.50 5.93 0.45
CA ALA A 295 11.34 6.88 -0.29
C ALA A 295 12.71 7.08 0.34
N LYS A 296 12.80 7.10 1.68
CA LYS A 296 14.09 7.15 2.39
C LYS A 296 15.02 6.02 1.99
N PHE A 297 14.51 4.78 1.94
CA PHE A 297 15.30 3.62 1.52
C PHE A 297 15.80 3.74 0.07
N VAL A 298 14.97 4.30 -0.82
CA VAL A 298 15.36 4.57 -2.21
C VAL A 298 16.39 5.70 -2.29
N LEU A 299 16.24 6.76 -1.50
CA LEU A 299 17.18 7.88 -1.40
C LEU A 299 18.54 7.43 -0.91
N ASP A 300 18.60 6.66 0.17
CA ASP A 300 19.86 6.17 0.74
C ASP A 300 20.66 5.38 -0.32
N ARG A 301 19.97 4.59 -1.15
CA ARG A 301 20.58 3.85 -2.27
C ARG A 301 20.96 4.72 -3.47
N LEU A 302 20.15 5.73 -3.80
CA LEU A 302 20.48 6.70 -4.84
C LEU A 302 21.71 7.53 -4.46
N SER A 303 21.80 7.93 -3.20
CA SER A 303 22.92 8.71 -2.66
C SER A 303 24.20 7.89 -2.56
N ALA A 304 24.12 6.59 -2.25
CA ALA A 304 25.27 5.70 -2.21
C ALA A 304 25.89 5.40 -3.59
N SER A 305 25.11 5.52 -4.68
CA SER A 305 25.59 5.30 -6.04
C SER A 305 26.05 6.60 -6.69
N ALA A 306 27.26 6.65 -7.26
CA ALA A 306 27.77 7.83 -7.96
C ALA A 306 26.89 8.20 -9.18
N SER A 307 26.53 7.20 -9.99
CA SER A 307 25.70 7.37 -11.19
C SER A 307 24.28 6.84 -11.01
N LEU A 308 23.36 7.30 -11.86
CA LEU A 308 22.04 6.69 -11.98
C LEU A 308 22.13 5.22 -12.47
N PRO A 309 21.09 4.42 -12.20
CA PRO A 309 20.92 3.12 -12.84
C PRO A 309 21.04 3.25 -14.37
N LYS A 310 21.81 2.38 -15.03
CA LYS A 310 22.15 2.53 -16.46
C LYS A 310 20.96 2.50 -17.41
N ASP A 311 19.80 1.96 -17.00
CA ASP A 311 18.60 1.87 -17.82
C ASP A 311 17.81 3.20 -17.84
N PRO A 312 17.78 3.94 -18.97
CA PRO A 312 17.06 5.21 -19.07
C PRO A 312 15.55 5.04 -18.88
N TYR A 313 15.00 3.88 -19.22
CA TYR A 313 13.57 3.62 -19.04
C TYR A 313 13.24 3.51 -17.55
N PHE A 314 14.08 2.83 -16.77
CA PHE A 314 13.95 2.76 -15.32
C PHE A 314 14.10 4.13 -14.66
N GLN A 315 15.06 4.96 -15.08
CA GLN A 315 15.21 6.32 -14.56
C GLN A 315 13.92 7.15 -14.71
N LYS A 316 13.29 7.07 -15.89
CA LYS A 316 12.02 7.76 -16.18
C LYS A 316 10.85 7.20 -15.36
N GLN A 317 10.77 5.88 -15.17
CA GLN A 317 9.77 5.27 -14.29
C GLN A 317 9.91 5.75 -12.85
N LEU A 318 11.16 5.79 -12.36
CA LEU A 318 11.47 6.20 -11.00
C LEU A 318 11.09 7.67 -10.79
N PHE A 319 11.38 8.53 -11.76
CA PHE A 319 10.96 9.93 -11.75
C PHE A 319 9.44 10.07 -11.69
N LEU A 320 8.70 9.43 -12.61
CA LEU A 320 7.24 9.52 -12.68
C LEU A 320 6.56 9.04 -11.40
N LEU A 321 7.05 7.96 -10.80
CA LEU A 321 6.49 7.44 -9.55
C LEU A 321 6.87 8.29 -8.35
N SER A 322 8.04 8.93 -8.36
CA SER A 322 8.40 9.91 -7.33
C SER A 322 7.44 11.09 -7.35
N VAL A 323 7.06 11.57 -8.54
CA VAL A 323 6.03 12.60 -8.71
C VAL A 323 4.67 12.08 -8.24
N ALA A 324 4.23 10.93 -8.76
CA ALA A 324 2.90 10.38 -8.49
C ALA A 324 2.65 10.04 -7.02
N TYR A 325 3.69 9.74 -6.23
CA TYR A 325 3.55 9.45 -4.80
C TYR A 325 4.07 10.57 -3.89
N GLY A 326 4.39 11.75 -4.42
CA GLY A 326 4.72 12.92 -3.60
C GLY A 326 6.13 12.93 -3.00
N HIS A 327 7.08 12.22 -3.60
CA HIS A 327 8.46 12.06 -3.11
C HIS A 327 9.39 13.15 -3.65
N ARG A 328 9.22 14.39 -3.17
CA ARG A 328 9.97 15.58 -3.61
C ARG A 328 11.50 15.40 -3.55
N ASP A 329 12.03 14.83 -2.48
CA ASP A 329 13.48 14.67 -2.32
C ASP A 329 14.06 13.67 -3.34
N VAL A 330 13.30 12.64 -3.71
CA VAL A 330 13.72 11.69 -4.75
C VAL A 330 13.74 12.40 -6.11
N VAL A 331 12.74 13.23 -6.41
CA VAL A 331 12.71 14.05 -7.62
C VAL A 331 13.97 14.94 -7.69
N ARG A 332 14.29 15.66 -6.61
CA ARG A 332 15.49 16.51 -6.53
C ARG A 332 16.77 15.73 -6.87
N VAL A 333 16.98 14.59 -6.23
CA VAL A 333 18.18 13.76 -6.45
C VAL A 333 18.24 13.22 -7.87
N LEU A 334 17.10 12.86 -8.47
CA LEU A 334 17.04 12.39 -9.86
C LEU A 334 17.40 13.50 -10.85
N LEU A 335 16.93 14.73 -10.63
CA LEU A 335 17.30 15.90 -11.44
C LEU A 335 18.81 16.17 -11.34
N GLN A 336 19.36 16.19 -10.13
CA GLN A 336 20.79 16.39 -9.88
C GLN A 336 21.68 15.34 -10.56
N LYS A 337 21.20 14.10 -10.68
CA LYS A 337 21.92 13.02 -11.35
C LYS A 337 21.64 12.89 -12.85
N GLY A 338 20.90 13.83 -13.45
CA GLY A 338 20.78 13.99 -14.90
C GLY A 338 19.48 13.51 -15.54
N VAL A 339 18.42 13.19 -14.78
CA VAL A 339 17.10 12.95 -15.38
C VAL A 339 16.53 14.29 -15.88
N SER A 340 16.21 14.38 -17.18
CA SER A 340 15.65 15.59 -17.77
C SER A 340 14.12 15.57 -17.77
N PRO A 341 13.43 16.59 -17.24
CA PRO A 341 11.97 16.70 -17.38
C PRO A 341 11.48 16.81 -18.83
N SER A 342 12.37 17.16 -19.77
CA SER A 342 12.07 17.21 -21.20
C SER A 342 12.11 15.83 -21.87
N ASP A 343 12.57 14.80 -21.18
CA ASP A 343 12.61 13.44 -21.72
C ASP A 343 11.22 12.90 -22.02
N ASN A 344 11.09 12.19 -23.14
CA ASN A 344 9.84 11.54 -23.51
C ASN A 344 9.64 10.21 -22.77
N PHE A 345 8.38 9.98 -22.38
CA PHE A 345 7.87 8.72 -21.85
C PHE A 345 6.58 8.34 -22.59
N THR A 346 6.47 7.07 -22.98
CA THR A 346 5.30 6.59 -23.72
C THR A 346 4.13 6.34 -22.77
N VAL A 347 3.03 7.07 -22.97
CA VAL A 347 1.77 6.91 -22.25
C VAL A 347 0.70 6.27 -23.15
N LYS A 348 -0.22 5.51 -22.57
CA LYS A 348 -1.37 4.92 -23.28
C LYS A 348 -2.61 5.75 -22.99
N LEU A 349 -3.21 6.34 -24.02
CA LEU A 349 -4.32 7.28 -23.88
C LEU A 349 -5.57 6.80 -24.65
N GLY A 350 -6.74 7.09 -24.08
CA GLY A 350 -8.06 6.81 -24.68
C GLY A 350 -8.51 5.35 -24.60
N ASN A 351 -9.76 5.10 -25.02
CA ASN A 351 -10.39 3.76 -25.00
C ASN A 351 -9.63 2.73 -25.84
N GLU A 352 -8.94 3.17 -26.90
CA GLU A 352 -8.14 2.32 -27.78
C GLU A 352 -6.71 2.10 -27.29
N MET A 353 -6.32 2.67 -26.14
CA MET A 353 -5.00 2.52 -25.52
C MET A 353 -3.82 2.85 -26.45
N LYS A 354 -3.99 3.88 -27.30
CA LYS A 354 -2.97 4.31 -28.26
C LYS A 354 -1.73 4.83 -27.52
N GLU A 355 -0.57 4.35 -27.92
CA GLU A 355 0.72 4.80 -27.39
C GLU A 355 1.07 6.19 -27.94
N ARG A 356 1.36 7.14 -27.05
CA ARG A 356 1.81 8.48 -27.41
C ARG A 356 3.04 8.86 -26.58
N PRO A 357 4.13 9.35 -27.20
CA PRO A 357 5.22 9.95 -26.45
C PRO A 357 4.75 11.27 -25.85
N MET A 358 5.03 11.48 -24.57
CA MET A 358 4.77 12.72 -23.85
C MET A 358 5.97 13.05 -22.98
N SER A 359 6.33 14.33 -22.83
CA SER A 359 7.44 14.72 -21.96
C SER A 359 7.12 14.41 -20.50
N LEU A 360 8.14 14.08 -19.71
CA LEU A 360 8.02 13.89 -18.26
C LEU A 360 7.41 15.13 -17.59
N TRP A 361 7.73 16.33 -18.08
CA TRP A 361 7.16 17.59 -17.62
C TRP A 361 5.65 17.67 -17.82
N MET A 362 5.14 17.35 -19.01
CA MET A 362 3.71 17.39 -19.29
C MET A 362 2.93 16.36 -18.46
N ILE A 363 3.50 15.16 -18.28
CA ILE A 363 2.93 14.14 -17.39
C ILE A 363 2.92 14.64 -15.94
N THR A 364 4.00 15.27 -15.49
CA THR A 364 4.14 15.80 -14.13
C THR A 364 3.15 16.93 -13.85
N LEU A 365 3.03 17.91 -14.75
CA LEU A 365 2.04 18.98 -14.64
C LEU A 365 0.63 18.42 -14.49
N THR A 366 0.28 17.44 -15.33
CA THR A 366 -1.05 16.80 -15.30
C THR A 366 -1.28 16.07 -13.98
N LEU A 367 -0.30 15.28 -13.52
CA LEU A 367 -0.35 14.55 -12.25
C LEU A 367 -0.51 15.49 -11.06
N CYS A 368 0.36 16.50 -10.97
CA CYS A 368 0.36 17.45 -9.88
C CYS A 368 -0.93 18.27 -9.84
N ALA A 369 -1.45 18.69 -11.00
CA ALA A 369 -2.72 19.41 -11.06
C ALA A 369 -3.89 18.55 -10.56
N GLN A 370 -3.99 17.30 -11.02
CA GLN A 370 -5.03 16.38 -10.57
C GLN A 370 -4.94 16.12 -9.06
N GLN A 371 -3.74 15.84 -8.54
CA GLN A 371 -3.54 15.61 -7.12
C GLN A 371 -3.87 16.83 -6.26
N MET A 372 -3.52 18.03 -6.73
CA MET A 372 -3.96 19.26 -6.06
C MET A 372 -5.48 19.38 -6.11
N ILE A 373 -6.15 19.01 -7.20
CA ILE A 373 -7.61 19.01 -7.30
C ILE A 373 -8.23 18.07 -6.27
N ASP A 374 -7.75 16.83 -6.22
CA ASP A 374 -8.26 15.74 -5.39
C ASP A 374 -7.94 15.92 -3.89
N ASP A 375 -6.76 16.46 -3.56
CA ASP A 375 -6.27 16.67 -2.20
C ASP A 375 -5.57 18.04 -2.06
N ALA A 376 -6.18 18.90 -1.24
CA ALA A 376 -5.67 20.23 -0.95
C ALA A 376 -4.28 20.23 -0.30
N ASN A 377 -3.94 19.15 0.42
CA ASN A 377 -2.67 19.01 1.15
C ASN A 377 -1.64 18.16 0.38
N SER A 378 -1.88 17.88 -0.90
CA SER A 378 -0.93 17.14 -1.73
C SER A 378 0.45 17.82 -1.77
N ARG A 379 1.51 17.01 -1.84
CA ARG A 379 2.91 17.48 -1.93
C ARG A 379 3.28 18.03 -3.32
N SER A 380 2.30 18.13 -4.21
CA SER A 380 2.48 18.37 -5.65
C SER A 380 2.97 19.78 -5.97
N ALA A 381 2.52 20.80 -5.22
CA ALA A 381 3.03 22.16 -5.36
C ALA A 381 4.55 22.23 -5.08
N GLY A 382 5.02 21.53 -4.04
CA GLY A 382 6.45 21.45 -3.72
C GLY A 382 7.28 20.75 -4.81
N ILE A 383 6.72 19.74 -5.47
CA ILE A 383 7.37 19.07 -6.62
C ILE A 383 7.47 20.00 -7.82
N LEU A 384 6.38 20.70 -8.17
CA LEU A 384 6.40 21.67 -9.27
C LEU A 384 7.37 22.83 -8.99
N LEU A 385 7.42 23.30 -7.75
CA LEU A 385 8.40 24.29 -7.31
C LEU A 385 9.83 23.81 -7.52
N GLU A 386 10.13 22.55 -7.16
CA GLU A 386 11.45 21.96 -7.37
C GLU A 386 11.84 21.93 -8.85
N LEU A 387 10.93 21.47 -9.71
CA LEU A 387 11.16 21.34 -11.16
C LEU A 387 11.30 22.69 -11.85
N LEU A 388 10.40 23.63 -11.55
CA LEU A 388 10.50 24.97 -12.10
C LEU A 388 11.75 25.65 -11.59
N SER A 389 12.11 25.53 -10.32
CA SER A 389 13.37 26.10 -9.81
C SER A 389 14.61 25.51 -10.51
N TRP A 390 14.58 24.22 -10.88
CA TRP A 390 15.66 23.54 -11.57
C TRP A 390 15.88 24.03 -13.01
N SER A 391 14.82 24.28 -13.77
CA SER A 391 14.93 24.74 -15.17
C SER A 391 14.01 25.91 -15.51
N SER A 392 14.59 26.97 -16.06
CA SER A 392 13.88 28.15 -16.58
C SER A 392 13.17 27.92 -17.91
N GLU A 393 13.52 26.83 -18.61
CA GLU A 393 12.96 26.48 -19.92
C GLU A 393 11.59 25.80 -19.80
N LEU A 394 11.29 25.19 -18.66
CA LEU A 394 10.01 24.54 -18.42
C LEU A 394 8.89 25.57 -18.41
N ASP A 395 7.90 25.34 -19.27
CA ASP A 395 6.76 26.23 -19.39
C ASP A 395 5.80 26.07 -18.21
N HIS A 396 5.43 27.20 -17.61
CA HIS A 396 4.54 27.28 -16.46
C HIS A 396 3.15 27.85 -16.82
N ASP A 397 2.96 28.30 -18.06
CA ASP A 397 1.68 28.83 -18.57
C ASP A 397 0.73 27.67 -18.94
N ALA A 398 0.37 26.88 -17.93
CA ALA A 398 -0.46 25.68 -18.07
C ALA A 398 -1.93 25.93 -17.72
N PHE A 399 -2.83 25.36 -18.53
CA PHE A 399 -4.28 25.37 -18.32
C PHE A 399 -4.81 23.95 -18.26
N PHE A 400 -5.70 23.69 -17.30
CA PHE A 400 -6.29 22.38 -17.06
C PHE A 400 -7.81 22.45 -17.26
N LEU A 401 -8.36 21.44 -17.94
CA LEU A 401 -9.80 21.23 -18.06
C LEU A 401 -10.27 20.37 -16.89
N VAL A 402 -11.07 20.96 -15.99
CA VAL A 402 -11.54 20.34 -14.75
C VAL A 402 -13.05 20.18 -14.78
N HIS A 403 -13.52 19.07 -14.21
CA HIS A 403 -14.94 18.77 -14.05
C HIS A 403 -15.43 19.14 -12.64
N LEU A 404 -16.63 19.69 -12.53
CA LEU A 404 -17.16 20.22 -11.27
C LEU A 404 -17.92 19.22 -10.39
N HIS A 405 -18.18 17.99 -10.86
CA HIS A 405 -19.00 17.04 -10.10
C HIS A 405 -18.20 16.00 -9.32
N GLN A 406 -18.60 15.85 -8.06
CA GLN A 406 -18.16 14.90 -7.05
C GLN A 406 -18.53 13.46 -7.42
N TRP A 407 -17.58 12.52 -7.20
CA TRP A 407 -17.67 11.06 -7.22
C TRP A 407 -19.08 10.43 -7.36
N ALA A 408 -19.53 10.17 -8.59
CA ALA A 408 -20.53 9.14 -8.86
C ALA A 408 -20.06 8.29 -10.05
N CYS A 409 -19.42 7.16 -9.74
CA CYS A 409 -18.78 6.24 -10.69
C CYS A 409 -19.77 5.57 -11.67
N SER A 410 -21.08 5.73 -11.47
CA SER A 410 -22.13 4.92 -12.08
C SER A 410 -23.09 5.66 -13.02
N GLN A 411 -22.99 6.98 -13.20
CA GLN A 411 -23.88 7.74 -14.10
C GLN A 411 -23.13 8.76 -14.98
N MET A 412 -22.14 8.29 -15.73
CA MET A 412 -21.46 9.10 -16.75
C MET A 412 -21.85 8.66 -18.16
N GLU A 413 -23.16 8.63 -18.46
CA GLU A 413 -23.65 8.57 -19.83
C GLU A 413 -24.07 9.97 -20.26
N THR A 414 -23.24 10.59 -21.10
CA THR A 414 -23.40 11.91 -21.74
C THR A 414 -23.17 13.16 -20.87
N LEU A 415 -21.95 13.70 -20.93
CA LEU A 415 -21.60 15.01 -20.33
C LEU A 415 -21.75 16.14 -21.35
N ALA A 416 -22.41 17.23 -20.95
CA ALA A 416 -22.56 18.44 -21.76
C ALA A 416 -21.32 19.35 -21.63
N PRO A 417 -20.90 20.07 -22.69
CA PRO A 417 -19.73 20.97 -22.67
C PRO A 417 -19.77 22.04 -21.56
N GLN A 418 -20.95 22.38 -21.06
CA GLN A 418 -21.22 23.39 -20.03
C GLN A 418 -20.69 22.99 -18.62
N GLN A 419 -20.25 21.74 -18.44
CA GLN A 419 -19.80 21.19 -17.15
C GLN A 419 -18.26 21.19 -16.99
N LEU A 420 -17.52 21.72 -17.97
CA LEU A 420 -16.07 21.83 -17.96
C LEU A 420 -15.64 23.26 -17.65
N LYS A 421 -14.71 23.42 -16.71
CA LYS A 421 -14.05 24.70 -16.45
C LYS A 421 -12.56 24.60 -16.79
N MET A 422 -12.06 25.63 -17.44
CA MET A 422 -10.63 25.82 -17.62
C MET A 422 -10.08 26.55 -16.40
N ILE A 423 -9.05 26.00 -15.77
CA ILE A 423 -8.34 26.63 -14.65
C ILE A 423 -6.85 26.72 -14.99
N SER A 424 -6.25 27.89 -14.78
CA SER A 424 -4.80 28.03 -14.92
C SER A 424 -4.06 27.45 -13.72
N LEU A 425 -2.78 27.12 -13.89
CA LEU A 425 -1.93 26.70 -12.76
C LEU A 425 -1.93 27.74 -11.64
N GLN A 426 -1.85 29.03 -11.96
CA GLN A 426 -1.89 30.10 -10.95
C GLN A 426 -3.21 30.12 -10.16
N GLN A 427 -4.34 29.99 -10.85
CA GLN A 427 -5.65 29.91 -10.20
C GLN A 427 -5.71 28.67 -9.29
N LEU A 428 -5.23 27.52 -9.75
CA LEU A 428 -5.18 26.31 -8.94
C LEU A 428 -4.33 26.50 -7.67
N LEU A 429 -3.17 27.15 -7.76
CA LEU A 429 -2.32 27.42 -6.59
C LEU A 429 -2.98 28.39 -5.59
N SER A 430 -3.69 29.41 -6.08
CA SER A 430 -4.44 30.34 -5.23
C SER A 430 -5.60 29.69 -4.47
N LEU A 431 -6.21 28.64 -5.05
CA LEU A 431 -7.28 27.89 -4.37
C LEU A 431 -6.77 26.98 -3.25
N ARG A 432 -5.49 26.61 -3.26
CA ARG A 432 -4.90 25.67 -2.29
C ARG A 432 -4.27 26.38 -1.09
N ASP A 433 -3.63 27.52 -1.33
CA ASP A 433 -3.03 28.39 -0.31
C ASP A 433 -2.10 27.69 0.72
N THR A 434 -1.33 26.70 0.27
CA THR A 434 -0.26 26.08 1.08
C THR A 434 1.01 26.94 1.05
N PRO A 435 1.95 26.78 2.00
CA PRO A 435 3.25 27.46 1.93
C PRO A 435 3.96 27.24 0.59
N GLU A 436 3.97 26.00 0.10
CA GLU A 436 4.58 25.63 -1.17
C GLU A 436 3.82 26.21 -2.38
N SER A 437 2.49 26.29 -2.32
CA SER A 437 1.72 26.89 -3.42
C SER A 437 1.93 28.40 -3.51
N ARG A 438 2.08 29.09 -2.38
CA ARG A 438 2.45 30.51 -2.31
C ARG A 438 3.86 30.77 -2.86
N GLU A 439 4.82 29.95 -2.46
CA GLU A 439 6.19 30.05 -2.96
C GLU A 439 6.26 29.80 -4.47
N LEU A 440 5.57 28.77 -4.94
CA LEU A 440 5.46 28.47 -6.36
C LEU A 440 4.76 29.58 -7.15
N GLY A 441 3.67 30.12 -6.61
CA GLY A 441 2.97 31.26 -7.20
C GLY A 441 3.87 32.49 -7.34
N SER A 442 4.69 32.76 -6.32
CA SER A 442 5.69 33.83 -6.36
C SER A 442 6.78 33.57 -7.41
N LEU A 443 7.29 32.33 -7.52
CA LEU A 443 8.25 31.96 -8.57
C LEU A 443 7.68 32.16 -9.97
N ILE A 444 6.46 31.69 -10.22
CA ILE A 444 5.76 31.85 -11.50
C ILE A 444 5.58 33.33 -11.82
N THR A 445 5.11 34.14 -10.86
CA THR A 445 4.91 35.59 -11.04
C THR A 445 6.21 36.28 -11.43
N ARG A 446 7.33 35.96 -10.74
CA ARG A 446 8.66 36.51 -11.07
C ARG A 446 9.10 36.13 -12.49
N ARG A 447 8.88 34.87 -12.91
CA ARG A 447 9.21 34.41 -14.27
C ARG A 447 8.38 35.09 -15.35
N THR A 448 7.08 35.23 -15.13
CA THR A 448 6.18 35.91 -16.08
C THR A 448 6.57 37.38 -16.23
N GLN A 449 6.92 38.07 -15.14
CA GLN A 449 7.42 39.45 -15.19
C GLN A 449 8.76 39.55 -15.94
N ALA A 450 9.68 38.62 -15.72
CA ALA A 450 10.96 38.58 -16.45
C ALA A 450 10.75 38.38 -17.96
N ARG A 451 9.95 37.37 -18.36
CA ARG A 451 9.60 37.12 -19.77
C ARG A 451 8.94 38.33 -20.42
N TRP A 452 8.06 39.04 -19.69
CA TRP A 452 7.44 40.28 -20.19
C TRP A 452 8.47 41.39 -20.41
N ARG A 453 9.40 41.59 -19.47
CA ARG A 453 10.50 42.55 -19.61
C ARG A 453 11.40 42.21 -20.80
N ASP A 454 11.74 40.93 -20.98
CA ASP A 454 12.56 40.49 -22.11
C ASP A 454 11.85 40.74 -23.45
N ARG A 455 10.55 40.46 -23.54
CA ARG A 455 9.73 40.76 -24.74
C ARG A 455 9.64 42.27 -25.00
N LEU A 456 9.46 43.07 -23.95
CA LEU A 456 9.44 44.53 -24.08
C LEU A 456 10.79 45.07 -24.56
N MET A 457 11.89 44.58 -24.02
CA MET A 457 13.25 44.95 -24.46
C MET A 457 13.57 44.45 -25.87
N ALA A 458 13.08 43.29 -26.26
CA ALA A 458 13.17 42.80 -27.64
C ALA A 458 12.36 43.68 -28.60
N GLY A 459 11.14 44.07 -28.23
CA GLY A 459 10.30 45.00 -29.00
C GLY A 459 10.94 46.39 -29.12
N ILE A 460 11.55 46.90 -28.05
CA ILE A 460 12.32 48.16 -28.08
C ILE A 460 13.54 48.03 -28.99
N ARG A 461 14.27 46.91 -28.95
CA ARG A 461 15.41 46.66 -29.85
C ARG A 461 14.98 46.60 -31.32
N ILE A 462 13.88 45.91 -31.62
CA ILE A 462 13.31 45.85 -32.97
C ILE A 462 12.88 47.24 -33.43
N GLY A 463 12.16 47.98 -32.58
CA GLY A 463 11.77 49.36 -32.88
C GLY A 463 12.96 50.32 -33.04
N PHE A 464 14.05 50.12 -32.30
CA PHE A 464 15.30 50.87 -32.49
C PHE A 464 16.02 50.49 -33.79
N THR A 465 16.04 49.21 -34.17
CA THR A 465 16.62 48.78 -35.45
C THR A 465 15.79 49.27 -36.64
N GLU A 466 14.46 49.26 -36.55
CA GLU A 466 13.56 49.84 -37.55
C GLU A 466 13.69 51.37 -37.62
N TYR A 467 13.83 52.04 -36.47
CA TYR A 467 14.10 53.48 -36.41
C TYR A 467 15.46 53.85 -37.03
N ILE A 468 16.53 53.09 -36.74
CA ILE A 468 17.84 53.31 -37.35
C ILE A 468 17.81 53.01 -38.86
N ALA A 469 17.10 51.97 -39.29
CA ALA A 469 16.88 51.69 -40.71
C ALA A 469 16.14 52.85 -41.41
N SER A 470 15.08 53.39 -40.79
CA SER A 470 14.33 54.55 -41.29
C SER A 470 15.16 55.85 -41.34
N LYS A 471 16.22 55.96 -40.53
CA LYS A 471 17.14 57.10 -40.54
C LYS A 471 18.28 56.95 -41.55
N GLN A 472 18.68 55.73 -41.90
CA GLN A 472 19.65 55.45 -42.96
C GLN A 472 19.02 55.57 -44.35
N GLU A 473 17.73 55.24 -44.48
CA GLU A 473 16.93 55.52 -45.67
C GLU A 473 16.39 56.95 -45.61
N GLY A 474 17.25 57.94 -45.84
CA GLY A 474 16.83 59.33 -45.96
C GLY A 474 15.79 59.53 -47.07
N LYS A 475 14.50 59.50 -46.71
CA LYS A 475 13.42 60.12 -47.48
C LYS A 475 12.50 60.91 -46.55
N SER A 476 12.45 62.21 -46.86
CA SER A 476 11.58 63.26 -46.34
C SER A 476 10.26 62.80 -45.71
N LEU A 477 10.06 63.18 -44.44
CA LEU A 477 8.75 63.30 -43.77
C LEU A 477 7.85 64.28 -44.56
N LYS A 478 7.07 63.75 -45.51
CA LYS A 478 5.82 64.34 -46.02
C LYS A 478 5.20 63.33 -46.98
N GLU A 479 4.27 62.54 -46.47
CA GLU A 479 3.08 62.00 -47.16
C GLU A 479 2.51 60.84 -46.33
N GLY A 480 1.21 60.90 -46.01
CA GLY A 480 0.51 59.83 -45.30
C GLY A 480 -0.36 60.27 -44.12
N LEU A 481 -1.00 61.44 -44.18
CA LEU A 481 -2.25 61.71 -43.48
C LEU A 481 -3.36 61.78 -44.53
N CYS A 482 -4.04 60.66 -44.72
CA CYS A 482 -5.43 60.55 -45.19
C CYS A 482 -5.96 59.18 -44.77
#